data_AF-A0AAN7QA48-F1
#
_entry.id   AF-A0AAN7QA48-F1
#
_cell.length_a   1.000
_cell.length_b   1.000
_cell.length_c   1.000
_cell.angle_alpha   90.00
_cell.angle_beta   90.00
_cell.angle_gamma   90.00
#
_symmetry.space_group_name_H-M   'P 1'
#
loop_
_entity.id
_entity.type
_entity.pdbx_description
1 polymer ?
#
loop_
_entity_poly.entity_id
_entity_poly.type
_entity_poly.pdbx_seq_one_letter_code
_entity_poly.pdbx_strand_id
1 'polypeptide(L)'
;MLPNISNVKDLSSDQRYLYDITSAVISVESGGDDEVLFLRLPCHTQAVERAVKTVTEASMQLCHKTAREALIKNKIISRTLMPKFESKKDFKVI
;
A
#
# COMPACT_ATOMS: atom_id res chain seq x y z
N MET A 1 3.93 -19.04 10.65
CA MET A 1 4.92 -17.94 10.61
C MET A 1 4.51 -17.01 9.48
N LEU A 2 4.26 -15.74 9.78
CA LEU A 2 3.85 -14.76 8.77
C LEU A 2 5.10 -14.26 8.02
N PRO A 3 4.99 -13.99 6.70
CA PRO A 3 6.13 -13.54 5.91
C PRO A 3 6.65 -12.21 6.48
N ASN A 4 7.92 -12.22 6.84
CA ASN A 4 8.69 -11.03 7.15
C ASN A 4 8.76 -10.20 5.86
N ILE A 5 8.18 -9.01 5.84
CA ILE A 5 8.37 -8.05 4.74
C ILE A 5 9.77 -7.46 4.91
N SER A 6 10.81 -8.30 4.77
CA SER A 6 12.19 -7.95 5.10
C SER A 6 12.88 -7.17 3.97
N ASN A 7 12.26 -7.04 2.80
CA ASN A 7 12.82 -6.25 1.70
C ASN A 7 11.73 -5.61 0.84
N VAL A 8 11.64 -4.28 0.89
CA VAL A 8 10.72 -3.46 0.06
C VAL A 8 10.97 -3.69 -1.45
N LYS A 9 12.10 -4.31 -1.81
CA LYS A 9 12.47 -4.67 -3.19
C LYS A 9 11.68 -5.86 -3.74
N ASP A 10 11.11 -6.70 -2.89
CA ASP A 10 10.36 -7.89 -3.31
C ASP A 10 8.87 -7.61 -3.55
N LEU A 11 8.42 -6.38 -3.24
CA LEU A 11 7.05 -5.93 -3.45
C LEU A 11 6.77 -5.72 -4.95
N SER A 12 5.58 -6.10 -5.39
CA SER A 12 5.10 -5.67 -6.71
C SER A 12 4.96 -4.15 -6.76
N SER A 13 4.93 -3.57 -7.96
CA SER A 13 4.75 -2.12 -8.14
C SER A 13 3.53 -1.59 -7.37
N ASP A 14 2.39 -2.29 -7.45
CA ASP A 14 1.16 -1.95 -6.72
C ASP A 14 1.34 -1.95 -5.20
N GLN A 15 2.10 -2.91 -4.67
CA GLN A 15 2.36 -3.00 -3.23
C GLN A 15 3.36 -1.94 -2.79
N ARG A 16 4.32 -1.62 -3.64
CA ARG A 16 5.29 -0.56 -3.41
C ARG A 16 4.62 0.80 -3.34
N TYR A 17 3.71 1.11 -4.27
CA TYR A 17 2.94 2.35 -4.22
C TYR A 17 2.10 2.46 -2.95
N LEU A 18 1.46 1.36 -2.54
CA LEU A 18 0.70 1.34 -1.29
C LEU A 18 1.61 1.59 -0.07
N TYR A 19 2.79 0.98 -0.04
CA TYR A 19 3.78 1.20 1.02
C TYR A 19 4.27 2.65 1.05
N ASP A 20 4.72 3.18 -0.08
CA ASP A 20 5.30 4.53 -0.19
C ASP A 20 4.29 5.62 0.22
N ILE A 21 3.03 5.50 -0.23
CA ILE A 21 1.94 6.42 0.16
C ILE A 21 1.66 6.36 1.67
N THR A 22 1.66 5.15 2.23
CA THR A 22 1.40 4.95 3.65
C THR A 22 2.50 5.53 4.51
N SER A 23 3.76 5.29 4.15
CA SER A 23 4.92 5.87 4.83
C SER A 23 4.88 7.39 4.78
N ALA A 24 4.52 8.00 3.65
CA ALA A 24 4.38 9.44 3.53
C ALA A 24 3.33 10.02 4.49
N VAL A 25 2.13 9.40 4.53
CA VAL A 25 1.05 9.82 5.46
C VAL A 25 1.51 9.74 6.91
N ILE A 26 2.17 8.65 7.28
CA ILE A 26 2.69 8.44 8.64
C ILE A 26 3.73 9.49 9.02
N SER A 27 4.64 9.84 8.11
CA SER A 27 5.68 10.83 8.36
C SER A 27 5.09 12.22 8.64
N VAL A 28 4.06 12.61 7.87
CA VAL A 28 3.34 13.88 8.08
C VAL A 28 2.62 13.90 9.43
N GLU A 29 1.96 12.81 9.82
CA GLU A 29 1.27 12.71 11.12
C GLU A 29 2.21 12.78 12.32
N SER A 30 3.46 12.37 12.15
CA SER A 30 4.47 12.37 13.22
C SER A 30 5.18 13.71 13.40
N GLY A 31 4.81 14.76 12.66
CA GLY A 31 5.42 16.08 12.79
C GLY A 31 6.87 16.14 12.31
N GLY A 32 7.27 15.26 11.38
CA GLY A 32 8.53 15.42 10.67
C GLY A 32 8.52 16.72 9.85
N ASP A 33 9.71 17.27 9.58
CA ASP A 33 9.91 18.58 8.92
C ASP A 33 8.90 18.85 7.79
N ASP A 34 8.46 20.11 7.67
CA ASP A 34 7.48 20.67 6.71
C ASP A 34 7.86 20.50 5.22
N GLU A 35 8.78 19.57 4.90
CA GLU A 35 9.06 19.14 3.55
C GLU A 35 7.87 18.31 3.05
N VAL A 36 6.96 18.99 2.35
CA VAL A 36 5.84 18.38 1.62
C VAL A 36 6.37 17.19 0.82
N LEU A 37 6.04 15.97 1.27
CA LEU A 37 6.62 14.75 0.74
C LEU A 37 6.00 14.46 -0.63
N PHE A 38 6.63 14.99 -1.69
CA PHE A 38 6.20 14.78 -3.06
C PHE A 38 6.60 13.39 -3.56
N LEU A 39 5.69 12.42 -3.41
CA LEU A 39 5.86 11.09 -3.98
C LEU A 39 5.83 11.17 -5.51
N ARG A 40 6.91 10.75 -6.17
CA ARG A 40 6.99 10.61 -7.63
C ARG A 40 6.31 9.32 -8.09
N LEU A 41 4.98 9.32 -8.06
CA LEU A 41 4.15 8.20 -8.51
C LEU A 41 3.69 8.42 -9.96
N PRO A 42 3.55 7.35 -10.77
CA PRO A 42 3.02 7.48 -12.12
C PRO A 42 1.54 7.91 -12.09
N CYS A 43 1.23 8.99 -12.80
CA CYS A 43 -0.04 9.74 -12.67
C CYS A 43 -1.28 9.01 -13.21
N HIS A 44 -1.09 8.01 -14.08
CA HIS A 44 -2.17 7.37 -14.84
C HIS A 44 -2.16 5.85 -14.73
N THR A 45 -1.78 5.34 -13.56
CA THR A 45 -1.86 3.91 -13.29
C THR A 45 -3.01 3.62 -12.34
N GLN A 46 -3.84 2.65 -12.70
CA GLN A 46 -4.91 2.16 -11.83
C GLN A 46 -4.35 1.66 -10.48
N ALA A 47 -3.11 1.19 -10.47
CA ALA A 47 -2.39 0.79 -9.26
C ALA A 47 -2.26 1.93 -8.24
N VAL A 48 -1.82 3.11 -8.69
CA VAL A 48 -1.70 4.31 -7.84
C VAL A 48 -3.06 4.78 -7.37
N GLU A 49 -4.07 4.83 -8.25
CA GLU A 49 -5.44 5.21 -7.87
C GLU A 49 -6.01 4.30 -6.76
N ARG A 50 -5.83 2.97 -6.89
CA ARG A 50 -6.25 2.00 -5.88
C ARG A 50 -5.50 2.16 -4.57
N ALA A 51 -4.21 2.48 -4.63
CA ALA A 51 -3.37 2.67 -3.45
C ALA A 51 -3.80 3.92 -2.68
N VAL A 52 -3.97 5.06 -3.37
CA VAL A 52 -4.47 6.31 -2.79
C VAL A 52 -5.83 6.08 -2.13
N LYS A 53 -6.81 5.51 -2.85
CA LYS A 53 -8.14 5.20 -2.30
C LYS A 53 -8.06 4.36 -1.02
N THR A 54 -7.24 3.31 -1.04
CA THR A 54 -7.05 2.43 0.12
C THR A 54 -6.52 3.18 1.34
N VAL A 55 -5.53 4.06 1.17
CA VAL A 55 -4.92 4.80 2.27
C VAL A 55 -5.87 5.87 2.80
N THR A 56 -6.62 6.55 1.91
CA THR A 56 -7.64 7.52 2.30
C THR A 56 -8.76 6.87 3.10
N GLU A 57 -9.32 5.75 2.63
CA GLU A 57 -10.37 5.01 3.36
C GLU A 57 -9.88 4.57 4.75
N ALA A 58 -8.66 4.04 4.83
CA ALA A 58 -8.07 3.63 6.10
C ALA A 58 -7.87 4.82 7.05
N SER A 59 -7.47 5.98 6.51
CA SER A 59 -7.28 7.21 7.28
C SER A 59 -8.60 7.80 7.79
N MET A 60 -9.67 7.69 7.00
CA MET A 60 -11.01 8.13 7.41
C MET A 60 -11.63 7.22 8.46
N GLN A 61 -11.42 5.91 8.36
CA GLN A 61 -12.05 4.93 9.25
C GLN A 61 -11.32 4.79 10.59
N LEU A 62 -10.02 5.08 10.64
CA LEU A 62 -9.17 4.77 11.79
C LEU A 62 -8.42 6.00 12.29
N CYS A 63 -8.92 6.58 13.39
CA CYS A 63 -8.26 7.70 14.07
C CYS A 63 -6.88 7.33 14.64
N HIS A 64 -6.66 6.06 14.97
CA HIS A 64 -5.40 5.59 15.56
C HIS A 64 -4.42 5.12 14.49
N LYS A 65 -3.23 5.72 14.48
CA LYS A 65 -2.09 5.37 13.61
C LYS A 65 -1.81 3.87 13.58
N THR A 66 -1.76 3.23 14.76
CA THR A 66 -1.48 1.80 14.88
C THR A 66 -2.51 0.91 14.18
N ALA A 67 -3.80 1.26 14.28
CA ALA A 67 -4.87 0.51 13.63
C ALA A 67 -4.77 0.64 12.10
N ARG A 68 -4.45 1.85 11.61
CA ARG A 68 -4.29 2.14 10.18
C ARG A 68 -3.11 1.39 9.58
N GLU A 69 -1.97 1.43 10.26
CA GLU A 69 -0.79 0.66 9.88
C GLU A 69 -1.08 -0.84 9.82
N ALA A 70 -1.79 -1.38 10.81
CA ALA A 70 -2.15 -2.80 10.84
C ALA A 70 -3.06 -3.17 9.66
N LEU A 71 -4.07 -2.34 9.35
CA LEU A 71 -4.95 -2.56 8.21
C LEU A 71 -4.16 -2.55 6.89
N ILE A 72 -3.27 -1.58 6.71
CA ILE A 72 -2.47 -1.46 5.48
C ILE A 72 -1.49 -2.63 5.34
N LYS A 73 -0.79 -3.01 6.43
CA LYS A 73 0.07 -4.20 6.44
C LYS A 73 -0.72 -5.45 6.06
N ASN A 74 -1.91 -5.64 6.64
CA ASN A 74 -2.80 -6.75 6.29
C ASN A 74 -3.22 -6.72 4.81
N LYS A 75 -3.51 -5.54 4.24
CA LYS A 75 -3.78 -5.39 2.79
C LYS A 75 -2.57 -5.74 1.94
N ILE A 76 -1.37 -5.30 2.30
CA ILE A 76 -0.12 -5.64 1.56
C ILE A 76 0.09 -7.14 1.58
N ILE A 77 0.01 -7.78 2.77
CA ILE A 77 0.17 -9.22 2.95
C ILE A 77 -0.88 -9.98 2.13
N SER A 78 -2.14 -9.59 2.22
CA SER A 78 -3.23 -10.20 1.45
C SER A 78 -2.96 -10.14 -0.06
N ARG A 79 -2.42 -9.01 -0.56
CA ARG A 79 -2.00 -8.88 -1.96
C ARG A 79 -0.78 -9.74 -2.31
N THR A 80 0.16 -9.94 -1.39
CA THR A 80 1.32 -10.84 -1.62
C THR A 80 0.88 -12.28 -1.72
N LEU A 81 -0.16 -12.67 -0.96
CA LEU A 81 -0.70 -14.02 -0.96
C LEU A 81 -1.54 -14.32 -2.21
N MET A 82 -1.99 -13.30 -2.94
CA MET A 82 -2.72 -13.52 -4.19
C MET A 82 -1.78 -14.08 -5.26
N PRO A 83 -2.16 -15.14 -5.99
CA PRO A 83 -1.40 -15.62 -7.14
C PRO A 83 -1.23 -14.50 -8.16
N LYS A 84 -0.04 -14.44 -8.75
CA LYS A 84 0.21 -13.55 -9.89
C LYS A 84 -0.40 -14.18 -11.13
N PHE A 85 -1.15 -13.38 -11.87
CA PHE A 85 -1.75 -13.76 -13.15
C PHE A 85 -1.17 -12.83 -14.22
N GLU A 86 -0.57 -13.41 -15.25
CA GLU A 86 0.01 -12.66 -16.37
C GLU A 86 -1.10 -12.18 -17.33
N SER A 87 -2.19 -12.92 -17.41
CA SER A 87 -3.36 -12.61 -18.22
C SER A 87 -4.66 -12.91 -17.50
N LYS A 88 -5.74 -12.28 -17.96
CA LYS A 88 -7.09 -12.54 -17.44
C LYS A 88 -7.53 -14.00 -17.61
N LYS A 89 -6.94 -14.73 -18.57
CA LYS A 89 -7.26 -16.15 -18.83
C LYS A 89 -6.68 -17.07 -17.75
N ASP A 90 -5.64 -16.64 -17.06
CA ASP A 90 -5.00 -17.42 -15.99
C ASP A 90 -5.85 -17.41 -14.71
N PHE A 91 -6.77 -16.46 -14.59
CA PHE A 91 -7.76 -16.42 -13.53
C PHE A 91 -8.86 -17.46 -13.77
N LYS A 92 -8.71 -18.64 -13.16
CA LYS A 92 -9.78 -19.64 -13.10
C LYS A 92 -10.85 -19.19 -12.10
N VAL A 93 -12.04 -18.89 -12.62
CA VAL A 93 -13.26 -18.84 -11.79
C VAL A 93 -13.55 -20.28 -11.38
N ILE A 94 -13.54 -20.51 -10.07
CA ILE A 94 -13.86 -21.80 -9.45
C ILE A 94 -15.37 -21.93 -9.34
#